data_AF-A0A2Z7ABD9-F1
#
_entry.id   AF-A0A2Z7ABD9-F1
#
_cell.length_a   1.000
_cell.length_b   1.000
_cell.length_c   1.000
_cell.angle_alpha   90.00
_cell.angle_beta   90.00
_cell.angle_gamma   90.00
#
_symmetry.space_group_name_H-M   'P 1'
#
loop_
_entity.id
_entity.type
_entity.pdbx_description
1 polymer ?
#
loop_
_entity_poly.entity_id
_entity_poly.type
_entity_poly.pdbx_seq_one_letter_code
_entity_poly.pdbx_strand_id
1 'polypeptide(L)' 'MCWIFFLKHKSEVAQIFWKFRARVENESGCRIQTLRSDNGKEYTSDAFNRFCEEADIQHQLTAP' A
#
# COMPACT_ATOMS: atom_id res chain seq x y z
N MET A 1 14.10 6.07 7.91
CA MET A 1 13.32 5.19 8.80
C MET A 1 12.76 4.04 8.00
N CYS A 2 12.49 2.91 8.64
CA CYS A 2 11.84 1.74 8.02
C CYS A 2 10.65 1.32 8.88
N TRP A 3 9.50 1.05 8.25
CA TRP A 3 8.29 0.57 8.92
C TRP A 3 7.98 -0.83 8.42
N ILE A 4 7.69 -1.73 9.36
CA ILE A 4 7.42 -3.13 9.07
C ILE A 4 6.08 -3.50 9.71
N PHE A 5 5.25 -4.22 8.95
CA PHE A 5 4.01 -4.81 9.43
C PHE A 5 3.93 -6.27 8.97
N PHE A 6 3.69 -7.19 9.90
CA PHE A 6 3.57 -8.61 9.59
C PHE A 6 2.13 -8.95 9.23
N LEU A 7 1.95 -9.63 8.09
CA LEU A 7 0.67 -10.16 7.63
C LEU A 7 0.60 -11.65 7.94
N LYS A 8 -0.59 -12.13 8.31
CA LYS A 8 -0.82 -13.55 8.50
C LYS A 8 -1.16 -14.22 7.16
N HIS A 9 -1.93 -13.52 6.32
CA HIS A 9 -2.32 -13.99 4.98
C HIS A 9 -2.14 -12.89 3.93
N LYS A 10 -1.73 -13.28 2.71
CA LYS A 10 -1.57 -12.35 1.57
C LYS A 10 -2.87 -11.63 1.19
N SER A 11 -4.03 -12.26 1.42
CA SER A 11 -5.34 -11.65 1.16
C SER A 11 -5.64 -10.43 2.05
N GLU A 12 -4.88 -10.24 3.13
CA GLU A 12 -5.10 -9.13 4.07
C GLU A 12 -4.41 -7.84 3.63
N VAL A 13 -3.60 -7.87 2.57
CA VAL A 13 -2.77 -6.74 2.12
C VAL A 13 -3.57 -5.45 1.99
N ALA A 14 -4.70 -5.45 1.28
CA ALA A 14 -5.47 -4.22 1.03
C ALA A 14 -5.96 -3.56 2.34
N GLN A 15 -6.61 -4.34 3.22
CA GLN A 15 -7.17 -3.82 4.47
C GLN A 15 -6.09 -3.39 5.47
N ILE A 16 -4.97 -4.12 5.54
CA ILE A 16 -3.88 -3.78 6.46
C ILE A 16 -3.07 -2.60 5.94
N PHE A 17 -2.85 -2.51 4.63
CA PHE A 17 -2.13 -1.41 4.03
C PHE A 17 -2.77 -0.06 4.36
N TRP A 18 -4.10 0.02 4.43
CA TRP A 18 -4.79 1.25 4.86
C TRP A 18 -4.39 1.70 6.27
N LYS A 19 -4.46 0.76 7.24
CA LYS A 19 -4.06 1.03 8.63
C LYS A 19 -2.57 1.36 8.72
N PHE A 20 -1.76 0.66 7.94
CA PHE A 20 -0.32 0.85 7.88
C PHE A 20 0.04 2.23 7.32
N ARG A 21 -0.57 2.66 6.22
CA ARG A 21 -0.42 4.00 5.65
C ARG A 21 -0.67 5.06 6.71
N ALA A 22 -1.85 5.04 7.34
CA ALA A 22 -2.23 6.06 8.33
C ALA A 22 -1.20 6.15 9.47
N ARG A 23 -0.69 5.01 9.93
CA ARG A 23 0.36 4.95 10.93
C ARG A 23 1.67 5.55 10.42
N VAL A 24 2.14 5.15 9.24
CA VAL A 24 3.41 5.63 8.66
C VAL A 24 3.36 7.13 8.39
N GLU A 25 2.25 7.63 7.85
CA GLU A 25 2.10 9.06 7.57
C GLU A 25 2.08 9.89 8.86
N ASN A 26 1.41 9.40 9.90
CA ASN A 26 1.38 10.05 11.21
C ASN A 26 2.75 10.03 11.91
N GLU A 27 3.46 8.89 11.89
CA GLU A 27 4.78 8.77 12.52
C GLU A 27 5.86 9.56 11.76
N SER A 28 5.75 9.65 10.42
CA SER A 28 6.72 10.39 9.60
C SER A 28 6.41 11.87 9.45
N GLY A 29 5.15 12.29 9.64
CA GLY A 29 4.67 13.63 9.30
C GLY A 29 4.54 13.89 7.79
N CYS A 30 4.73 12.87 6.96
CA CYS A 30 4.72 12.96 5.50
C CYS A 30 3.57 12.14 4.92
N ARG A 31 2.99 12.58 3.80
CA ARG A 31 2.01 11.77 3.04
C ARG A 31 2.70 10.85 2.05
N ILE A 32 2.15 9.65 1.85
CA ILE A 32 2.56 8.76 0.77
C ILE A 32 1.98 9.30 -0.54
N GLN A 33 2.85 9.54 -1.53
CA GLN A 33 2.45 10.01 -2.85
C GLN A 33 2.54 8.91 -3.91
N THR A 34 3.52 8.03 -3.78
CA THR A 34 3.76 6.94 -4.73
C THR A 34 3.96 5.64 -3.98
N LEU A 35 3.27 4.60 -4.42
CA LEU A 35 3.50 3.21 -4.02
C LEU A 35 4.13 2.47 -5.20
N ARG A 36 5.22 1.75 -4.97
CA ARG A 36 5.84 0.88 -5.97
C ARG A 36 5.83 -0.57 -5.48
N SER A 37 5.24 -1.48 -6.26
CA SER A 37 5.17 -2.92 -5.94
C SER A 37 5.52 -3.78 -7.15
N ASP A 38 5.69 -5.08 -6.91
CA ASP A 38 5.69 -6.07 -7.98
C ASP A 38 4.28 -6.28 -8.55
N ASN A 39 4.18 -7.14 -9.57
CA ASN A 39 2.92 -7.52 -10.22
C ASN A 39 2.10 -8.55 -9.41
N GLY A 40 2.30 -8.64 -8.09
CA GLY A 40 1.55 -9.52 -7.22
C GLY A 40 0.04 -9.26 -7.28
N LYS A 41 -0.76 -10.34 -7.23
CA LYS A 41 -2.23 -10.24 -7.28
C LYS A 41 -2.81 -9.50 -6.08
N GLU A 42 -2.10 -9.55 -4.95
CA GLU A 42 -2.43 -8.79 -3.75
C GLU A 42 -2.39 -7.27 -3.95
N TYR A 43 -1.52 -6.78 -4.85
CA TYR A 43 -1.34 -5.34 -5.13
C TYR A 43 -2.08 -4.90 -6.39
N THR A 44 -2.38 -5.81 -7.31
CA THR A 44 -3.05 -5.50 -8.60
C THR A 44 -4.56 -5.72 -8.58
N SER A 45 -5.13 -6.09 -7.42
CA SER A 45 -6.58 -6.25 -7.28
C SER A 45 -7.34 -4.91 -7.44
N ASP A 46 -8.57 -4.97 -7.95
CA ASP A 46 -9.43 -3.78 -8.12
C ASP A 46 -9.63 -3.02 -6.82
N ALA A 47 -9.79 -3.75 -5.71
CA ALA A 47 -9.90 -3.16 -4.39
C ALA A 47 -8.66 -2.32 -4.06
N PHE A 48 -7.46 -2.89 -4.27
CA PHE A 48 -6.20 -2.22 -3.98
C PHE A 48 -5.97 -0.98 -4.86
N ASN A 49 -6.27 -1.08 -6.16
CA ASN A 49 -6.17 0.06 -7.07
C ASN A 49 -7.12 1.19 -6.67
N ARG A 50 -8.39 0.86 -6.36
CA ARG A 50 -9.36 1.83 -5.87
C ARG A 50 -8.91 2.51 -4.58
N PHE A 51 -8.27 1.76 -3.67
CA PHE A 51 -7.71 2.36 -2.45
C PHE A 51 -6.60 3.36 -2.76
N CYS A 52 -5.73 3.08 -3.73
CA CYS A 52 -4.70 4.01 -4.15
C CYS A 52 -5.30 5.28 -4.76
N GLU A 53 -6.33 5.14 -5.60
CA GLU A 53 -7.06 6.26 -6.19
C GLU A 53 -7.75 7.14 -5.13
N GLU A 54 -8.51 6.54 -4.21
CA GLU A 54 -9.17 7.28 -3.11
C GLU A 54 -8.17 7.97 -2.17
N ALA A 55 -6.95 7.44 -2.09
CA ALA A 55 -5.86 7.97 -1.30
C ALA A 55 -5.02 9.05 -2.00
N ASP A 56 -5.25 9.30 -3.29
CA ASP A 56 -4.39 10.09 -4.19
C ASP A 56 -2.94 9.59 -4.24
N ILE A 57 -2.78 8.26 -4.24
CA ILE A 57 -1.49 7.57 -4.32
C ILE A 57 -1.30 7.04 -5.74
N GLN A 58 -0.20 7.46 -6.38
CA GLN A 58 0.21 6.89 -7.66
C GLN A 58 0.77 5.47 -7.45
N HIS A 59 0.09 4.46 -7.99
CA HIS A 59 0.57 3.08 -7.96
C HIS A 59 1.45 2.77 -9.18
N GLN A 60 2.69 2.31 -8.93
CA GLN A 60 3.67 1.95 -9.95
C GLN A 60 4.04 0.47 -9.84
N LEU A 61 3.91 -0.27 -10.92
CA LEU A 61 4.30 -1.67 -10.98
C LEU A 61 5.71 -1.81 -11.57
N THR A 62 6.49 -2.78 -11.07
CA THR A 62 7.78 -3.13 -11.67
C THR A 62 7.60 -3.94 -12.95
N ALA A 63 8.64 -4.02 -13.77
CA ALA A 63 8.66 -4.93 -14.91
C ALA A 63 8.39 -6.39 -14.46
N PRO A 64 7.77 -7.22 -15.32
CA PRO A 64 7.53 -8.64 -15.05
C PRO A 64 8.82 -9.45 -14.83
#